data_AF-A0A9E1WWL1-F1
#
_entry.id   AF-A0A9E1WWL1-F1
#
_cell.length_a   1.000
_cell.length_b   1.000
_cell.length_c   1.000
_cell.angle_alpha   90.00
_cell.angle_beta   90.00
_cell.angle_gamma   90.00
#
_symmetry.space_group_name_H-M   'P 1'
#
loop_
_entity.id
_entity.type
_entity.pdbx_description
1 polymer ?
#
loop_
_entity_poly.entity_id
_entity_poly.type
_entity_poly.pdbx_seq_one_letter_code
_entity_poly.pdbx_strand_id
1 'polypeptide(L)'
;MSKTLLLCDCLSSQTVDAAALSKATGMACAGCHTSLCTSQIDIAAKAIEAGDVVIACLQEAQRFAEVVEELEVDAPQFIDIRDRAGWTDDTAPTTPKMAALIADGMLPEPTYRSVDVVSEGTCLIIGAPDVALATAQSLVETLSVTVLLTPGADIVPTHEYDVMLGKLKQASGTIGQFEIKIDAFQQSLLGGRGTPGLTAPRDGALSHCDIILDLTGGTPLFPAPEKRDGYLRADPKSQPAVAKTIFAASQLVGTFEKPLYVRMEPTLCAHSRAEKPACSNCLNVCPTGAIFSVGEHVSIDPMICAGCGACAA
;
A
#
# COMPACT_ATOMS: atom_id res chain seq x y z
N MET A 1 -11.05 -17.62 28.09
CA MET A 1 -12.42 -17.56 28.64
C MET A 1 -13.39 -17.63 27.46
N SER A 2 -14.63 -18.08 27.66
CA SER A 2 -15.60 -18.13 26.55
C SER A 2 -16.09 -16.72 26.25
N LYS A 3 -15.81 -16.22 25.04
CA LYS A 3 -16.29 -14.90 24.62
C LYS A 3 -17.82 -14.84 24.58
N THR A 4 -18.39 -13.67 24.87
CA THR A 4 -19.82 -13.41 24.79
C THR A 4 -20.17 -12.82 23.43
N LEU A 5 -21.20 -13.34 22.77
CA LEU A 5 -21.68 -12.89 21.47
C LEU A 5 -22.86 -11.92 21.65
N LEU A 6 -22.67 -10.67 21.21
CA LEU A 6 -23.69 -9.64 21.21
C LEU A 6 -24.29 -9.51 19.80
N LEU A 7 -25.59 -9.80 19.67
CA LEU A 7 -26.28 -9.85 18.38
C LEU A 7 -27.21 -8.66 18.18
N CYS A 8 -27.36 -8.21 16.93
CA CYS A 8 -28.27 -7.14 16.53
C CYS A 8 -29.10 -7.54 15.31
N ASP A 9 -30.41 -7.34 15.33
CA ASP A 9 -31.30 -7.56 14.18
C ASP A 9 -31.43 -6.32 13.26
N CYS A 10 -30.73 -5.23 13.61
CA CYS A 10 -30.69 -3.98 12.85
C CYS A 10 -32.10 -3.45 12.54
N LEU A 11 -32.89 -3.13 13.57
CA LEU A 11 -34.27 -2.65 13.48
C LEU A 11 -35.22 -3.69 12.85
N SER A 12 -35.01 -4.96 13.20
CA SER A 12 -35.75 -6.11 12.66
C SER A 12 -35.64 -6.25 11.14
N SER A 13 -34.58 -5.70 10.53
CA SER A 13 -34.34 -5.79 9.09
C SER A 13 -33.71 -7.12 8.66
N GLN A 14 -33.27 -7.94 9.61
CA GLN A 14 -32.79 -9.29 9.38
C GLN A 14 -33.33 -10.26 10.44
N THR A 15 -33.44 -11.53 10.08
CA THR A 15 -33.82 -12.59 11.03
C THR A 15 -32.57 -13.18 11.67
N VAL A 16 -32.47 -13.10 13.00
CA VAL A 16 -31.33 -13.58 13.78
C VAL A 16 -31.81 -14.50 14.89
N ASP A 17 -31.40 -15.77 14.85
CA ASP A 17 -31.72 -16.75 15.89
C ASP A 17 -30.57 -16.86 16.90
N ALA A 18 -30.68 -16.12 18.00
CA ALA A 18 -29.66 -16.08 19.05
C ALA A 18 -29.41 -17.45 19.70
N ALA A 19 -30.44 -18.28 19.86
CA ALA A 19 -30.31 -19.59 20.51
C ALA A 19 -29.59 -20.58 19.59
N ALA A 20 -29.95 -20.60 18.31
CA ALA A 20 -29.27 -21.44 17.32
C ALA A 20 -27.82 -21.00 17.09
N LEU A 21 -27.54 -19.69 17.06
CA LEU A 21 -26.18 -19.16 16.95
C LEU A 21 -25.33 -19.52 18.18
N SER A 22 -25.85 -19.32 19.38
CA SER A 22 -25.19 -19.74 20.64
C SER A 22 -24.80 -21.22 20.61
N LYS A 23 -25.72 -22.10 20.18
CA LYS A 23 -25.46 -23.53 20.05
C LYS A 23 -24.41 -23.87 18.98
N ALA A 24 -24.44 -23.18 17.84
CA ALA A 24 -23.54 -23.46 16.72
C ALA A 24 -22.11 -22.96 16.94
N THR A 25 -21.95 -21.81 17.59
CA THR A 25 -20.63 -21.20 17.86
C THR A 25 -20.03 -21.65 19.19
N GLY A 26 -20.83 -22.18 20.10
CA GLY A 26 -20.41 -22.52 21.47
C GLY A 26 -20.16 -21.30 22.36
N MET A 27 -20.57 -20.11 21.91
CA MET A 27 -20.42 -18.85 22.65
C MET A 27 -21.70 -18.50 23.40
N ALA A 28 -21.55 -17.92 24.60
CA ALA A 28 -22.70 -17.39 25.32
C ALA A 28 -23.29 -16.21 24.56
N CYS A 29 -24.58 -16.25 24.23
CA CYS A 29 -25.27 -15.13 23.60
C CYS A 29 -26.22 -14.48 24.59
N ALA A 30 -26.12 -13.15 24.75
CA ALA A 30 -26.97 -12.36 25.64
C ALA A 30 -28.38 -12.06 25.06
N GLY A 31 -28.73 -12.70 23.95
CA GLY A 31 -29.96 -12.45 23.18
C GLY A 31 -29.70 -11.64 21.91
N CYS A 32 -30.77 -11.31 21.19
CA CYS A 32 -30.72 -10.43 20.02
C CYS A 32 -31.30 -9.06 20.38
N HIS A 33 -30.54 -8.01 20.10
CA HIS A 33 -30.93 -6.62 20.31
C HIS A 33 -31.38 -5.99 19.00
N THR A 34 -32.05 -4.84 19.07
CA THR A 34 -32.69 -4.23 17.90
C THR A 34 -31.89 -3.07 17.33
N SER A 35 -31.22 -2.29 18.18
CA SER A 35 -30.44 -1.13 17.75
C SER A 35 -29.24 -0.85 18.67
N LEU A 36 -28.28 -1.78 18.68
CA LEU A 36 -27.07 -1.67 19.51
C LEU A 36 -26.27 -0.40 19.25
N CYS A 37 -26.20 0.08 18.01
CA CYS A 37 -25.39 1.24 17.65
C CYS A 37 -26.03 2.59 18.03
N THR A 38 -27.35 2.62 18.31
CA THR A 38 -28.08 3.85 18.62
C THR A 38 -28.74 3.79 19.99
N SER A 39 -30.04 3.48 20.06
CA SER A 39 -30.85 3.54 21.28
C SER A 39 -30.44 2.52 22.35
N GLN A 40 -29.64 1.50 22.00
CA GLN A 40 -29.19 0.45 22.90
C GLN A 40 -27.67 0.43 23.08
N ILE A 41 -26.99 1.56 22.83
CA ILE A 41 -25.54 1.68 22.93
C ILE A 41 -25.02 1.39 24.35
N ASP A 42 -25.79 1.73 25.38
CA ASP A 42 -25.43 1.44 26.78
C ASP A 42 -25.26 -0.06 27.07
N ILE A 43 -25.97 -0.92 26.32
CA ILE A 43 -25.82 -2.38 26.44
C ILE A 43 -24.49 -2.82 25.83
N ALA A 44 -24.13 -2.27 24.68
CA ALA A 44 -22.84 -2.53 24.04
C ALA A 44 -21.69 -2.00 24.90
N ALA A 45 -21.80 -0.80 25.46
CA ALA A 45 -20.81 -0.20 26.35
C ALA A 45 -20.52 -1.09 27.57
N LYS A 46 -21.57 -1.57 28.26
CA LYS A 46 -21.42 -2.50 29.40
C LYS A 46 -20.77 -3.83 29.01
N ALA A 47 -21.09 -4.35 27.83
CA ALA A 47 -20.50 -5.59 27.35
C ALA A 47 -19.02 -5.41 26.94
N ILE A 48 -18.68 -4.25 26.38
CA ILE A 48 -17.31 -3.84 26.05
C ILE A 48 -16.48 -3.67 27.33
N GLU A 49 -17.02 -2.96 28.33
CA GLU A 49 -16.37 -2.77 29.65
C GLU A 49 -16.13 -4.09 30.38
N ALA A 50 -17.05 -5.05 30.25
CA ALA A 50 -16.90 -6.39 30.85
C ALA A 50 -15.79 -7.24 30.18
N GLY A 51 -15.36 -6.88 28.97
CA GLY A 51 -14.34 -7.61 28.20
C GLY A 51 -14.86 -8.90 27.54
N ASP A 52 -13.99 -9.55 26.75
CA ASP A 52 -14.27 -10.82 26.07
C ASP A 52 -15.58 -10.83 25.23
N VAL A 53 -15.97 -9.70 24.64
CA VAL A 53 -17.17 -9.59 23.79
C VAL A 53 -16.85 -9.64 22.30
N VAL A 54 -17.76 -10.22 21.53
CA VAL A 54 -17.80 -10.17 20.07
C VAL A 54 -19.11 -9.52 19.66
N ILE A 55 -19.03 -8.45 18.87
CA ILE A 55 -20.19 -7.70 18.40
C ILE A 55 -20.48 -8.13 16.96
N ALA A 56 -21.64 -8.75 16.73
CA ALA A 56 -22.07 -9.19 15.41
C ALA A 56 -22.70 -8.03 14.61
N CYS A 57 -21.95 -6.95 14.46
CA CYS A 57 -22.28 -5.79 13.64
C CYS A 57 -20.97 -5.12 13.22
N LEU A 58 -20.65 -5.13 11.92
CA LEU A 58 -19.47 -4.44 11.39
C LEU A 58 -19.80 -3.04 10.85
N GLN A 59 -21.05 -2.80 10.43
CA GLN A 59 -21.47 -1.54 9.81
C GLN A 59 -21.16 -0.31 10.66
N GLU A 60 -21.41 -0.42 11.96
CA GLU A 60 -21.26 0.67 12.93
C GLU A 60 -20.05 0.44 13.84
N ALA A 61 -19.03 -0.28 13.35
CA ALA A 61 -17.80 -0.56 14.10
C ALA A 61 -17.13 0.73 14.59
N GLN A 62 -17.16 1.81 13.79
CA GLN A 62 -16.64 3.11 14.19
C GLN A 62 -17.35 3.67 15.43
N ARG A 63 -18.68 3.54 15.50
CA ARG A 63 -19.45 4.01 16.66
C ARG A 63 -19.10 3.23 17.93
N PHE A 64 -18.86 1.93 17.81
CA PHE A 64 -18.39 1.13 18.94
C PHE A 64 -16.92 1.43 19.29
N ALA A 65 -16.08 1.76 18.31
CA ALA A 65 -14.70 2.18 18.55
C ALA A 65 -14.63 3.49 19.37
N GLU A 66 -15.52 4.45 19.10
CA GLU A 66 -15.64 5.67 19.93
C GLU A 66 -15.96 5.34 21.40
N VAL A 67 -16.82 4.35 21.64
CA VAL A 67 -17.14 3.88 23.01
C VAL A 67 -15.95 3.16 23.64
N VAL A 68 -15.21 2.36 22.88
CA VAL A 68 -14.00 1.68 23.35
C VAL A 68 -12.93 2.71 23.75
N GLU A 69 -12.75 3.77 22.95
CA GLU A 69 -11.84 4.87 23.26
C GLU A 69 -12.27 5.63 24.53
N GLU A 70 -13.56 5.94 24.68
CA GLU A 70 -14.09 6.61 25.87
C GLU A 70 -13.92 5.76 27.15
N LEU A 71 -14.02 4.44 27.04
CA LEU A 71 -13.87 3.50 28.15
C LEU A 71 -12.41 3.09 28.42
N GLU A 72 -11.46 3.45 27.55
CA GLU A 72 -10.04 3.05 27.62
C GLU A 72 -9.82 1.52 27.75
N VAL A 73 -10.60 0.72 27.02
CA VAL A 73 -10.51 -0.76 27.03
C VAL A 73 -10.05 -1.34 25.69
N ASP A 74 -9.79 -2.65 25.66
CA ASP A 74 -9.43 -3.35 24.42
C ASP A 74 -10.64 -3.47 23.47
N ALA A 75 -10.40 -3.22 22.18
CA ALA A 75 -11.44 -3.30 21.16
C ALA A 75 -11.96 -4.75 21.00
N PRO A 76 -13.30 -4.95 20.98
CA PRO A 76 -13.87 -6.25 20.71
C PRO A 76 -13.73 -6.61 19.22
N GLN A 77 -13.95 -7.89 18.90
CA GLN A 77 -14.05 -8.31 17.50
C GLN A 77 -15.42 -7.94 16.94
N PHE A 78 -15.42 -7.33 15.74
CA PHE A 78 -16.62 -6.98 14.99
C PHE A 78 -16.81 -7.96 13.83
N ILE A 79 -18.00 -8.54 13.72
CA ILE A 79 -18.31 -9.52 12.67
C ILE A 79 -19.54 -9.10 11.89
N ASP A 80 -19.40 -9.02 10.58
CA ASP A 80 -20.54 -8.74 9.70
C ASP A 80 -21.37 -9.99 9.46
N ILE A 81 -22.50 -10.08 10.15
CA ILE A 81 -23.54 -11.08 9.89
C ILE A 81 -24.71 -10.52 9.07
N ARG A 82 -24.77 -9.21 8.85
CA ARG A 82 -25.88 -8.54 8.17
C ARG A 82 -25.66 -8.53 6.67
N ASP A 83 -24.66 -7.82 6.18
CA ASP A 83 -24.49 -7.62 4.74
C ASP A 83 -23.93 -8.89 4.08
N ARG A 84 -23.14 -9.67 4.83
CA ARG A 84 -22.66 -10.97 4.38
C ARG A 84 -23.66 -12.10 4.51
N ALA A 85 -24.74 -11.99 5.30
CA ALA A 85 -25.70 -13.10 5.46
C ALA A 85 -27.17 -12.68 5.62
N GLY A 86 -27.51 -11.82 6.58
CA GLY A 86 -28.90 -11.50 6.93
C GLY A 86 -29.67 -10.67 5.91
N TRP A 87 -29.02 -9.77 5.18
CA TRP A 87 -29.61 -9.02 4.06
C TRP A 87 -29.39 -9.80 2.76
N THR A 88 -30.29 -10.74 2.51
CA THR A 88 -30.29 -11.58 1.31
C THR A 88 -31.71 -11.78 0.79
N ASP A 89 -31.84 -11.88 -0.53
CA ASP A 89 -33.09 -12.28 -1.18
C ASP A 89 -33.33 -13.80 -1.12
N ASP A 90 -32.36 -14.57 -0.62
CA ASP A 90 -32.50 -16.01 -0.43
C ASP A 90 -33.52 -16.33 0.68
N THR A 91 -34.29 -17.39 0.47
CA THR A 91 -35.31 -17.87 1.41
C THR A 91 -34.78 -18.98 2.32
N ALA A 92 -33.58 -19.48 2.06
CA ALA A 92 -32.92 -20.47 2.92
C ALA A 92 -32.59 -19.88 4.31
N PRO A 93 -32.50 -20.72 5.36
CA PRO A 93 -32.09 -20.26 6.68
C PRO A 93 -30.70 -19.61 6.66
N THR A 94 -30.60 -18.39 7.17
CA THR A 94 -29.34 -17.60 7.21
C THR A 94 -28.43 -18.00 8.37
N THR A 95 -28.97 -18.64 9.42
CA THR A 95 -28.26 -19.04 10.64
C THR A 95 -26.97 -19.83 10.40
N PRO A 96 -26.91 -20.84 9.51
CA PRO A 96 -25.66 -21.58 9.26
C PRO A 96 -24.55 -20.69 8.70
N LYS A 97 -24.90 -19.74 7.82
CA LYS A 97 -23.95 -18.79 7.24
C LYS A 97 -23.46 -17.80 8.31
N MET A 98 -24.37 -17.24 9.10
CA MET A 98 -24.03 -16.36 10.23
C MET A 98 -23.11 -17.06 11.24
N ALA A 99 -23.39 -18.32 11.59
CA ALA A 99 -22.54 -19.12 12.47
C ALA A 99 -21.14 -19.35 11.87
N ALA A 100 -21.06 -19.65 10.57
CA ALA A 100 -19.79 -19.82 9.86
C ALA A 100 -18.98 -18.52 9.83
N LEU A 101 -19.62 -17.36 9.62
CA LEU A 101 -18.97 -16.05 9.67
C LEU A 101 -18.43 -15.71 11.06
N ILE A 102 -19.18 -16.07 12.11
CA ILE A 102 -18.72 -15.89 13.49
C ILE A 102 -17.53 -16.80 13.77
N ALA A 103 -17.59 -18.07 13.37
CA ALA A 103 -16.49 -19.01 13.56
C ALA A 103 -15.23 -18.59 12.78
N ASP A 104 -15.39 -18.10 11.55
CA ASP A 104 -14.31 -17.55 10.71
C ASP A 104 -13.61 -16.36 11.39
N GLY A 105 -14.39 -15.42 11.94
CA GLY A 105 -13.84 -14.28 12.70
C GLY A 105 -13.14 -14.66 14.01
N MET A 106 -13.36 -15.87 14.53
CA MET A 106 -12.65 -16.38 15.71
C MET A 106 -11.33 -17.08 15.35
N LEU A 107 -11.05 -17.31 14.07
CA LEU A 107 -9.77 -17.91 13.66
C LEU A 107 -8.62 -16.94 13.98
N PRO A 108 -7.47 -17.45 14.43
CA PRO A 108 -6.30 -16.61 14.64
C PRO A 108 -5.86 -16.02 13.30
N GLU A 109 -5.60 -14.72 13.28
CA GLU A 109 -5.08 -14.07 12.09
C GLU A 109 -3.69 -14.64 11.75
N PRO A 110 -3.42 -14.93 10.46
CA PRO A 110 -2.12 -15.40 10.05
C PRO A 110 -1.08 -14.29 10.28
N THR A 111 -0.01 -14.61 11.00
CA THR A 111 1.14 -13.71 11.10
C THR A 111 1.95 -13.79 9.82
N TYR A 112 2.11 -12.64 9.16
CA TYR A 112 3.01 -12.49 8.03
C TYR A 112 4.35 -11.97 8.52
N ARG A 113 5.43 -12.35 7.83
CA ARG A 113 6.73 -11.72 8.05
C ARG A 113 6.71 -10.39 7.32
N SER A 114 7.34 -9.39 7.90
CA SER A 114 7.52 -8.08 7.30
C SER A 114 8.96 -7.62 7.43
N VAL A 115 9.30 -6.59 6.65
CA VAL A 115 10.57 -5.88 6.73
C VAL A 115 10.30 -4.39 6.80
N ASP A 116 11.07 -3.71 7.63
CA ASP A 116 11.04 -2.25 7.71
C ASP A 116 11.75 -1.66 6.48
N VAL A 117 11.12 -0.65 5.91
CA VAL A 117 11.62 0.12 4.77
C VAL A 117 11.70 1.57 5.19
N VAL A 118 12.91 2.13 5.18
CA VAL A 118 13.17 3.51 5.61
C VAL A 118 13.23 4.41 4.38
N SER A 119 12.54 5.55 4.45
CA SER A 119 12.61 6.64 3.47
C SER A 119 12.98 7.92 4.20
N GLU A 120 14.09 8.55 3.81
CA GLU A 120 14.56 9.83 4.35
C GLU A 120 13.88 11.03 3.65
N GLY A 121 13.07 10.77 2.63
CA GLY A 121 12.35 11.81 1.88
C GLY A 121 13.18 12.46 0.79
N THR A 122 14.21 11.78 0.27
CA THR A 122 14.93 12.24 -0.92
C THR A 122 14.11 11.93 -2.17
N CYS A 123 13.73 12.98 -2.92
CA CYS A 123 12.77 12.88 -4.01
C CYS A 123 13.35 13.38 -5.34
N LEU A 124 13.39 12.52 -6.35
CA LEU A 124 13.74 12.87 -7.71
C LEU A 124 12.47 13.15 -8.53
N ILE A 125 12.32 14.39 -9.01
CA ILE A 125 11.24 14.79 -9.91
C ILE A 125 11.76 14.80 -11.35
N ILE A 126 11.05 14.10 -12.25
CA ILE A 126 11.38 14.06 -13.68
C ILE A 126 10.18 14.55 -14.50
N GLY A 127 10.40 15.44 -15.47
CA GLY A 127 9.30 15.94 -16.30
C GLY A 127 9.61 17.19 -17.10
N ALA A 128 8.57 17.77 -17.69
CA ALA A 128 8.66 19.05 -18.39
C ALA A 128 8.95 20.20 -17.40
N PRO A 129 9.77 21.21 -17.77
CA PRO A 129 10.23 22.26 -16.85
C PRO A 129 9.10 22.91 -16.05
N ASP A 130 8.04 23.38 -16.71
CA ASP A 130 6.96 24.13 -16.05
C ASP A 130 6.28 23.32 -14.92
N VAL A 131 5.96 22.06 -15.19
CA VAL A 131 5.24 21.19 -14.24
C VAL A 131 6.18 20.64 -13.18
N ALA A 132 7.40 20.26 -13.56
CA ALA A 132 8.38 19.71 -12.63
C ALA A 132 8.86 20.75 -11.61
N LEU A 133 9.14 21.99 -12.04
CA LEU A 133 9.56 23.07 -11.16
C LEU A 133 8.42 23.53 -10.22
N ALA A 134 7.18 23.61 -10.72
CA ALA A 134 6.03 23.91 -9.87
C ALA A 134 5.78 22.81 -8.81
N THR A 135 5.97 21.54 -9.19
CA THR A 135 5.87 20.40 -8.28
C THR A 135 6.99 20.45 -7.22
N ALA A 136 8.22 20.80 -7.63
CA ALA A 136 9.35 20.95 -6.72
C ALA A 136 9.10 22.02 -5.65
N GLN A 137 8.57 23.19 -6.04
CA GLN A 137 8.20 24.26 -5.11
C GLN A 137 7.15 23.82 -4.08
N SER A 138 6.26 22.90 -4.46
CA SER A 138 5.22 22.39 -3.55
C SER A 138 5.74 21.34 -2.56
N LEU A 139 6.86 20.69 -2.86
CA LEU A 139 7.41 19.58 -2.08
C LEU A 139 8.64 19.96 -1.24
N VAL A 140 9.29 21.10 -1.53
CA VAL A 140 10.56 21.48 -0.90
C VAL A 140 10.48 21.69 0.62
N GLU A 141 9.31 22.02 1.16
CA GLU A 141 9.11 22.14 2.61
C GLU A 141 9.04 20.78 3.33
N THR A 142 8.79 19.69 2.59
CA THR A 142 8.59 18.34 3.16
C THR A 142 9.66 17.34 2.74
N LEU A 143 10.21 17.47 1.53
CA LEU A 143 11.13 16.51 0.93
C LEU A 143 12.43 17.18 0.50
N SER A 144 13.52 16.42 0.46
CA SER A 144 14.77 16.84 -0.19
C SER A 144 14.64 16.63 -1.69
N VAL A 145 14.33 17.71 -2.42
CA VAL A 145 13.95 17.63 -3.84
C VAL A 145 15.17 17.80 -4.76
N THR A 146 15.26 16.93 -5.77
CA THR A 146 16.11 17.09 -6.94
C THR A 146 15.24 17.04 -8.20
N VAL A 147 15.40 17.99 -9.11
CA VAL A 147 14.67 18.04 -10.38
C VAL A 147 15.61 17.68 -11.52
N LEU A 148 15.26 16.65 -12.29
CA LEU A 148 15.97 16.27 -13.51
C LEU A 148 15.15 16.68 -14.75
N LEU A 149 15.70 17.65 -15.48
CA LEU A 149 15.15 18.15 -16.74
C LEU A 149 15.91 17.56 -17.94
N THR A 150 15.25 17.53 -19.10
CA THR A 150 15.89 17.10 -20.35
C THR A 150 16.96 18.10 -20.81
N PRO A 151 18.08 17.65 -21.44
CA PRO A 151 19.12 18.55 -21.93
C PRO A 151 18.56 19.64 -22.86
N GLY A 152 19.04 20.88 -22.69
CA GLY A 152 18.60 22.04 -23.47
C GLY A 152 17.41 22.80 -22.88
N ALA A 153 16.89 22.39 -21.71
CA ALA A 153 15.97 23.21 -20.94
C ALA A 153 16.70 24.38 -20.27
N ASP A 154 16.04 25.54 -20.22
CA ASP A 154 16.54 26.70 -19.48
C ASP A 154 16.42 26.43 -17.97
N ILE A 155 17.54 26.54 -17.26
CA ILE A 155 17.57 26.42 -15.80
C ILE A 155 17.66 27.80 -15.18
N VAL A 156 16.73 28.09 -14.27
CA VAL A 156 16.88 29.18 -13.30
C VAL A 156 17.36 28.55 -12.00
N PRO A 157 18.61 28.78 -11.55
CA PRO A 157 19.08 28.21 -10.31
C PRO A 157 18.30 28.79 -9.13
N THR A 158 17.93 27.91 -8.21
CA THR A 158 17.38 28.25 -6.90
C THR A 158 18.29 27.66 -5.83
N HIS A 159 18.15 28.16 -4.60
CA HIS A 159 18.83 27.61 -3.42
C HIS A 159 17.93 26.63 -2.65
N GLU A 160 16.66 26.51 -3.05
CA GLU A 160 15.66 25.70 -2.36
C GLU A 160 15.78 24.21 -2.73
N TYR A 161 16.14 23.90 -3.97
CA TYR A 161 16.28 22.54 -4.48
C TYR A 161 17.30 22.47 -5.63
N ASP A 162 17.83 21.28 -5.88
CA ASP A 162 18.80 21.07 -6.96
C ASP A 162 18.12 20.85 -8.30
N VAL A 163 18.57 21.56 -9.34
CA VAL A 163 18.11 21.38 -10.72
C VAL A 163 19.26 20.87 -11.58
N MET A 164 19.04 19.72 -12.20
CA MET A 164 20.02 19.00 -13.00
C MET A 164 19.46 18.79 -14.42
N LEU A 165 20.33 18.76 -15.42
CA LEU A 165 19.98 18.34 -16.77
C LEU A 165 20.60 16.99 -17.06
N GLY A 166 19.88 16.16 -17.80
CA GLY A 166 20.39 14.90 -18.27
C GLY A 166 19.33 14.03 -18.87
N LYS A 167 19.76 12.93 -19.47
CA LYS A 167 18.88 11.91 -19.99
C LYS A 167 18.92 10.70 -19.06
N LEU A 168 17.78 10.40 -18.44
CA LEU A 168 17.62 9.19 -17.64
C LEU A 168 17.78 7.97 -18.57
N LYS A 169 18.74 7.11 -18.25
CA LYS A 169 19.07 5.90 -19.02
C LYS A 169 18.46 4.66 -18.40
N GLN A 170 18.56 4.54 -17.08
CA GLN A 170 18.12 3.38 -16.34
C GLN A 170 17.69 3.82 -14.93
N ALA A 171 16.64 3.20 -14.41
CA ALA A 171 16.25 3.30 -13.02
C ALA A 171 16.03 1.87 -12.48
N SER A 172 16.45 1.63 -11.26
CA SER A 172 16.27 0.36 -10.56
C SER A 172 16.02 0.59 -9.07
N GLY A 173 15.52 -0.41 -8.37
CA GLY A 173 15.26 -0.34 -6.94
C GLY A 173 13.77 -0.15 -6.58
N THR A 174 13.55 0.35 -5.37
CA THR A 174 12.24 0.53 -4.75
C THR A 174 12.32 1.71 -3.79
N ILE A 175 11.22 2.04 -3.08
CA ILE A 175 11.20 3.09 -2.07
C ILE A 175 12.38 2.97 -1.09
N GLY A 176 13.05 4.09 -0.84
CA GLY A 176 14.25 4.17 0.02
C GLY A 176 15.57 3.73 -0.64
N GLN A 177 15.52 3.11 -1.82
CA GLN A 177 16.70 2.52 -2.47
C GLN A 177 16.60 2.60 -4.00
N PHE A 178 16.17 3.74 -4.56
CA PHE A 178 16.28 3.93 -6.00
C PHE A 178 17.71 4.26 -6.40
N GLU A 179 18.15 3.64 -7.50
CA GLU A 179 19.37 3.99 -8.21
C GLU A 179 19.00 4.43 -9.62
N ILE A 180 19.39 5.65 -9.98
CA ILE A 180 19.17 6.24 -11.31
C ILE A 180 20.51 6.48 -12.00
N LYS A 181 20.60 6.03 -13.25
CA LYS A 181 21.72 6.31 -14.15
C LYS A 181 21.35 7.38 -15.16
N ILE A 182 22.14 8.45 -15.19
CA ILE A 182 21.90 9.64 -16.00
C ILE A 182 23.07 9.83 -16.99
N ASP A 183 22.74 9.95 -18.27
CA ASP A 183 23.67 10.34 -19.33
C ASP A 183 23.54 11.84 -19.63
N ALA A 184 24.57 12.45 -20.23
CA ALA A 184 24.66 13.89 -20.48
C ALA A 184 24.35 14.74 -19.23
N PHE A 185 24.80 14.28 -18.06
CA PHE A 185 24.57 14.94 -16.78
C PHE A 185 25.25 16.30 -16.75
N GLN A 186 24.46 17.35 -16.44
CA GLN A 186 24.94 18.71 -16.24
C GLN A 186 24.27 19.33 -15.02
N GLN A 187 25.04 20.11 -14.27
CA GLN A 187 24.57 20.88 -13.13
C GLN A 187 24.92 22.36 -13.29
N SER A 188 24.15 23.22 -12.62
CA SER A 188 24.40 24.66 -12.64
C SER A 188 25.71 25.00 -11.93
N LEU A 189 26.52 25.86 -12.56
CA LEU A 189 27.69 26.46 -11.95
C LEU A 189 27.29 27.79 -11.29
N LEU A 190 27.31 27.83 -9.96
CA LEU A 190 26.92 28.99 -9.14
C LEU A 190 27.92 30.16 -9.16
N GLY A 191 28.63 30.38 -10.27
CA GLY A 191 29.67 31.41 -10.37
C GLY A 191 29.76 32.05 -11.76
N GLY A 192 30.16 33.33 -11.79
CA GLY A 192 30.33 34.11 -13.01
C GLY A 192 29.46 35.37 -13.05
N ARG A 193 29.65 36.22 -14.06
CA ARG A 193 28.72 37.31 -14.38
C ARG A 193 27.76 36.83 -15.46
N GLY A 194 26.45 37.09 -15.29
CA GLY A 194 25.41 36.73 -16.27
C GLY A 194 24.70 35.41 -15.93
N THR A 195 24.06 34.81 -16.93
CA THR A 195 23.36 33.52 -16.77
C THR A 195 24.36 32.44 -16.34
N PRO A 196 24.11 31.74 -15.23
CA PRO A 196 25.01 30.71 -14.75
C PRO A 196 25.26 29.64 -15.80
N GLY A 197 26.53 29.30 -15.99
CA GLY A 197 26.94 28.25 -16.92
C GLY A 197 26.54 26.87 -16.41
N LEU A 198 26.62 25.87 -17.31
CA LEU A 198 26.43 24.47 -16.97
C LEU A 198 27.77 23.75 -16.98
N THR A 199 27.91 22.69 -16.18
CA THR A 199 29.07 21.80 -16.31
C THR A 199 29.09 21.13 -17.68
N ALA A 200 30.27 20.66 -18.09
CA ALA A 200 30.39 19.79 -19.25
C ALA A 200 29.53 18.52 -19.04
N PRO A 201 28.84 18.03 -20.10
CA PRO A 201 28.02 16.82 -20.00
C PRO A 201 28.89 15.62 -19.66
N ARG A 202 28.44 14.82 -18.68
CA ARG A 202 29.11 13.58 -18.27
C ARG A 202 28.13 12.41 -18.37
N ASP A 203 28.58 11.32 -18.97
CA ASP A 203 27.76 10.12 -19.10
C ASP A 203 27.95 9.17 -17.91
N GLY A 204 26.89 8.42 -17.60
CA GLY A 204 26.90 7.41 -16.54
C GLY A 204 26.97 7.96 -15.11
N ALA A 205 26.45 9.16 -14.86
CA ALA A 205 26.26 9.65 -13.50
C ALA A 205 25.28 8.75 -12.75
N LEU A 206 25.59 8.44 -11.49
CA LEU A 206 24.73 7.68 -10.58
C LEU A 206 24.13 8.63 -9.56
N SER A 207 22.83 8.48 -9.31
CA SER A 207 22.10 9.20 -8.28
C SER A 207 21.23 8.23 -7.49
N HIS A 208 21.09 8.50 -6.20
CA HIS A 208 20.24 7.73 -5.30
C HIS A 208 19.12 8.61 -4.76
N CYS A 209 17.93 8.05 -4.63
CA CYS A 209 16.82 8.70 -3.95
C CYS A 209 15.84 7.68 -3.37
N ASP A 210 14.96 8.14 -2.50
CA ASP A 210 13.94 7.31 -1.88
C ASP A 210 12.66 7.28 -2.71
N ILE A 211 12.35 8.38 -3.38
CA ILE A 211 11.10 8.58 -4.12
C ILE A 211 11.44 9.07 -5.53
N ILE A 212 10.73 8.55 -6.53
CA ILE A 212 10.76 9.08 -7.90
C ILE A 212 9.37 9.56 -8.26
N LEU A 213 9.27 10.83 -8.66
CA LEU A 213 8.03 11.44 -9.13
C LEU A 213 8.15 11.70 -10.64
N ASP A 214 7.42 10.91 -11.43
CA ASP A 214 7.44 10.92 -12.89
C ASP A 214 6.26 11.71 -13.49
N LEU A 215 6.60 12.85 -14.06
CA LEU A 215 5.74 13.81 -14.76
C LEU A 215 6.14 13.93 -16.24
N THR A 216 6.86 12.94 -16.78
CA THR A 216 7.27 12.97 -18.19
C THR A 216 6.09 12.81 -19.15
N GLY A 217 5.01 12.14 -18.70
CA GLY A 217 3.89 11.73 -19.56
C GLY A 217 4.25 10.65 -20.58
N GLY A 218 5.51 10.17 -20.59
CA GLY A 218 6.03 9.17 -21.52
C GLY A 218 5.87 7.73 -21.01
N THR A 219 6.69 6.83 -21.55
CA THR A 219 6.76 5.44 -21.08
C THR A 219 7.22 5.40 -19.62
N PRO A 220 6.53 4.67 -18.72
CA PRO A 220 6.96 4.52 -17.34
C PRO A 220 8.36 3.90 -17.22
N LEU A 221 9.08 4.27 -16.16
CA LEU A 221 10.43 3.74 -15.89
C LEU A 221 10.43 2.27 -15.47
N PHE A 222 9.33 1.82 -14.88
CA PHE A 222 9.17 0.47 -14.34
C PHE A 222 7.94 -0.21 -14.95
N PRO A 223 7.98 -1.55 -15.15
CA PRO A 223 6.79 -2.31 -15.49
C PRO A 223 5.83 -2.33 -14.29
N ALA A 224 4.52 -2.33 -14.57
CA ALA A 224 3.46 -2.17 -13.57
C ALA A 224 3.75 -1.00 -12.61
N PRO A 225 3.86 0.23 -13.14
CA PRO A 225 4.31 1.41 -12.38
C PRO A 225 3.50 1.66 -11.12
N GLU A 226 2.21 1.35 -11.13
CA GLU A 226 1.29 1.49 -10.00
C GLU A 226 1.59 0.55 -8.83
N LYS A 227 2.46 -0.45 -9.02
CA LYS A 227 2.88 -1.44 -8.01
C LYS A 227 4.30 -1.23 -7.51
N ARG A 228 4.99 -0.19 -8.00
CA ARG A 228 6.35 0.13 -7.57
C ARG A 228 6.29 1.11 -6.41
N ASP A 229 6.52 0.60 -5.21
CA ASP A 229 6.57 1.44 -4.01
C ASP A 229 7.59 2.58 -4.20
N GLY A 230 7.19 3.81 -3.88
CA GLY A 230 8.04 5.00 -4.02
C GLY A 230 8.16 5.58 -5.45
N TYR A 231 7.62 4.90 -6.47
CA TYR A 231 7.53 5.46 -7.82
C TYR A 231 6.12 5.98 -8.08
N LEU A 232 6.00 7.30 -8.14
CA LEU A 232 4.73 7.99 -8.32
C LEU A 232 4.69 8.59 -9.73
N ARG A 233 3.65 8.29 -10.49
CA ARG A 233 3.50 8.79 -11.86
C ARG A 233 2.17 9.52 -12.03
N ALA A 234 2.21 10.68 -12.68
CA ALA A 234 1.02 11.40 -13.11
C ALA A 234 1.13 11.84 -14.57
N ASP A 235 -0.02 12.00 -15.22
CA ASP A 235 -0.07 12.71 -16.49
C ASP A 235 0.18 14.22 -16.21
N PRO A 236 1.27 14.81 -16.75
CA PRO A 236 1.58 16.22 -16.54
C PRO A 236 0.48 17.17 -17.04
N LYS A 237 -0.41 16.71 -17.93
CA LYS A 237 -1.54 17.50 -18.45
C LYS A 237 -2.74 17.50 -17.50
N SER A 238 -2.77 16.63 -16.49
CA SER A 238 -3.87 16.50 -15.54
C SER A 238 -3.49 17.11 -14.19
N GLN A 239 -3.86 18.37 -13.96
CA GLN A 239 -3.62 19.06 -12.69
C GLN A 239 -4.11 18.26 -11.46
N PRO A 240 -5.29 17.61 -11.46
CA PRO A 240 -5.71 16.79 -10.33
C PRO A 240 -4.81 15.57 -10.10
N ALA A 241 -4.27 14.96 -11.16
CA ALA A 241 -3.36 13.82 -11.03
C ALA A 241 -2.00 14.25 -10.46
N VAL A 242 -1.49 15.41 -10.90
CA VAL A 242 -0.26 16.00 -10.36
C VAL A 242 -0.45 16.36 -8.88
N ALA A 243 -1.53 17.03 -8.53
CA ALA A 243 -1.83 17.37 -7.12
C ALA A 243 -1.93 16.13 -6.23
N LYS A 244 -2.59 15.06 -6.72
CA LYS A 244 -2.68 13.78 -5.99
C LYS A 244 -1.31 13.13 -5.78
N THR A 245 -0.43 13.17 -6.78
CA THR A 245 0.92 12.59 -6.67
C THR A 245 1.83 13.41 -5.77
N ILE A 246 1.71 14.74 -5.77
CA ILE A 246 2.37 15.62 -4.79
C ILE A 246 1.96 15.24 -3.36
N PHE A 247 0.66 15.14 -3.12
CA PHE A 247 0.14 14.76 -1.80
C PHE A 247 0.58 13.34 -1.38
N ALA A 248 0.61 12.39 -2.32
CA ALA A 248 1.12 11.05 -2.03
C ALA A 248 2.61 11.09 -1.68
N ALA A 249 3.41 11.84 -2.44
CA ALA A 249 4.86 11.94 -2.22
C ALA A 249 5.21 12.52 -0.84
N SER A 250 4.47 13.54 -0.40
CA SER A 250 4.71 14.17 0.91
C SER A 250 4.46 13.24 2.10
N GLN A 251 3.75 12.13 1.88
CA GLN A 251 3.47 11.11 2.91
C GLN A 251 4.48 9.95 2.91
N LEU A 252 5.45 9.93 2.00
CA LEU A 252 6.41 8.84 1.85
C LEU A 252 7.71 9.07 2.65
N VAL A 253 7.62 9.68 3.83
CA VAL A 253 8.76 9.92 4.74
C VAL A 253 8.56 9.14 6.02
N GLY A 254 9.60 8.41 6.45
CA GLY A 254 9.58 7.63 7.69
C GLY A 254 9.86 6.15 7.47
N THR A 255 9.38 5.33 8.40
CA THR A 255 9.55 3.88 8.37
C THR A 255 8.24 3.22 8.00
N PHE A 256 8.27 2.41 6.96
CA PHE A 256 7.14 1.67 6.41
C PHE A 256 7.34 0.18 6.65
N GLU A 257 6.26 -0.54 6.94
CA GLU A 257 6.29 -1.99 7.06
C GLU A 257 5.88 -2.62 5.74
N LYS A 258 6.76 -3.45 5.16
CA LYS A 258 6.47 -4.20 3.93
C LYS A 258 6.27 -5.69 4.22
N PRO A 259 5.09 -6.27 3.95
CA PRO A 259 4.87 -7.70 4.07
C PRO A 259 5.72 -8.50 3.06
N LEU A 260 6.27 -9.62 3.52
CA LEU A 260 6.97 -10.58 2.69
C LEU A 260 5.98 -11.59 2.12
N TYR A 261 5.60 -11.39 0.85
CA TYR A 261 4.60 -12.21 0.15
C TYR A 261 5.11 -13.57 -0.34
N VAL A 262 6.42 -13.76 -0.40
CA VAL A 262 7.04 -14.90 -1.08
C VAL A 262 8.05 -15.60 -0.19
N ARG A 263 8.08 -16.94 -0.28
CA ARG A 263 9.14 -17.78 0.26
C ARG A 263 9.69 -18.64 -0.89
N MET A 264 10.89 -18.31 -1.36
CA MET A 264 11.56 -19.08 -2.41
C MET A 264 12.42 -20.18 -1.78
N GLU A 265 12.24 -21.41 -2.25
CA GLU A 265 13.00 -22.58 -1.79
C GLU A 265 13.75 -23.17 -2.99
N PRO A 266 15.07 -22.94 -3.12
CA PRO A 266 15.82 -23.27 -4.33
C PRO A 266 15.74 -24.75 -4.72
N THR A 267 15.63 -25.64 -3.73
CA THR A 267 15.53 -27.10 -3.95
C THR A 267 14.25 -27.53 -4.65
N LEU A 268 13.19 -26.72 -4.58
CA LEU A 268 11.92 -26.94 -5.27
C LEU A 268 11.89 -26.26 -6.65
N CYS A 269 12.85 -25.39 -6.95
CA CYS A 269 12.90 -24.68 -8.22
C CYS A 269 13.35 -25.60 -9.35
N ALA A 270 12.59 -25.62 -10.45
CA ALA A 270 12.92 -26.37 -11.66
C ALA A 270 13.55 -25.49 -12.76
N HIS A 271 13.75 -24.20 -12.50
CA HIS A 271 14.29 -23.24 -13.46
C HIS A 271 15.65 -23.70 -13.98
N SER A 272 15.85 -23.66 -15.30
CA SER A 272 17.05 -24.16 -16.00
C SER A 272 17.30 -25.67 -15.86
N ARG A 273 17.26 -26.26 -14.65
CA ARG A 273 17.54 -27.67 -14.36
C ARG A 273 16.64 -28.67 -15.10
N ALA A 274 15.36 -28.35 -15.27
CA ALA A 274 14.42 -29.25 -15.94
C ALA A 274 14.39 -29.06 -17.47
N GLU A 275 15.04 -28.02 -17.99
CA GLU A 275 15.08 -27.65 -19.42
C GLU A 275 13.71 -27.57 -20.10
N LYS A 276 12.63 -27.33 -19.33
CA LYS A 276 11.29 -27.12 -19.86
C LYS A 276 11.00 -25.62 -19.99
N PRO A 277 10.38 -25.16 -21.09
CA PRO A 277 9.97 -23.76 -21.26
C PRO A 277 9.13 -23.23 -20.09
N ALA A 278 8.26 -24.09 -19.53
CA ALA A 278 7.39 -23.74 -18.40
C ALA A 278 8.16 -23.36 -17.11
N CYS A 279 9.40 -23.81 -16.94
CA CYS A 279 10.23 -23.52 -15.77
C CYS A 279 10.70 -22.05 -15.70
N SER A 280 10.40 -21.25 -16.72
CA SER A 280 10.64 -19.80 -16.75
C SER A 280 9.34 -18.98 -16.75
N ASN A 281 8.16 -19.61 -16.59
CA ASN A 281 6.88 -18.90 -16.64
C ASN A 281 6.77 -17.83 -15.54
N CYS A 282 7.29 -18.10 -14.34
CA CYS A 282 7.30 -17.14 -13.24
C CYS A 282 8.03 -15.83 -13.61
N LEU A 283 9.13 -15.91 -14.36
CA LEU A 283 9.87 -14.73 -14.84
C LEU A 283 9.03 -13.89 -15.80
N ASN A 284 8.34 -14.55 -16.73
CA ASN A 284 7.57 -13.89 -17.78
C ASN A 284 6.26 -13.27 -17.27
N VAL A 285 5.64 -13.88 -16.26
CA VAL A 285 4.34 -13.45 -15.74
C VAL A 285 4.48 -12.39 -14.64
N CYS A 286 5.67 -12.18 -14.07
CA CYS A 286 5.89 -11.22 -13.00
C CYS A 286 5.73 -9.78 -13.52
N PRO A 287 4.66 -9.04 -13.14
CA PRO A 287 4.39 -7.73 -13.70
C PRO A 287 5.36 -6.67 -13.18
N THR A 288 5.93 -6.84 -11.98
CA THR A 288 6.88 -5.89 -11.39
C THR A 288 8.33 -6.19 -11.76
N GLY A 289 8.61 -7.32 -12.42
CA GLY A 289 9.99 -7.75 -12.69
C GLY A 289 10.79 -8.08 -11.43
N ALA A 290 10.12 -8.50 -10.34
CA ALA A 290 10.78 -8.88 -9.08
C ALA A 290 11.59 -10.18 -9.18
N ILE A 291 11.34 -11.01 -10.20
CA ILE A 291 11.92 -12.35 -10.34
C ILE A 291 13.01 -12.31 -11.41
N PHE A 292 14.19 -12.82 -11.08
CA PHE A 292 15.32 -12.91 -12.01
C PHE A 292 16.05 -14.25 -11.90
N SER A 293 16.66 -14.69 -12.98
CA SER A 293 17.42 -15.95 -13.03
C SER A 293 18.79 -15.78 -12.38
N VAL A 294 19.19 -16.76 -11.57
CA VAL A 294 20.52 -16.84 -10.92
C VAL A 294 21.16 -18.21 -11.19
N GLY A 295 21.05 -18.69 -12.43
CA GLY A 295 21.56 -19.99 -12.85
C GLY A 295 20.49 -21.07 -12.79
N GLU A 296 20.68 -22.07 -11.93
CA GLU A 296 19.77 -23.23 -11.81
C GLU A 296 18.51 -22.97 -10.94
N HIS A 297 18.31 -21.73 -10.52
CA HIS A 297 17.11 -21.30 -9.82
C HIS A 297 16.80 -19.83 -10.13
N VAL A 298 15.63 -19.37 -9.71
CA VAL A 298 15.27 -17.96 -9.72
C VAL A 298 15.49 -17.35 -8.33
N SER A 299 15.82 -16.07 -8.31
CA SER A 299 15.76 -15.23 -7.11
C SER A 299 14.58 -14.28 -7.23
N ILE A 300 13.97 -13.94 -6.10
CA ILE A 300 12.87 -12.98 -6.04
C ILE A 300 13.31 -11.86 -5.10
N ASP A 301 13.31 -10.64 -5.59
CA ASP A 301 13.51 -9.46 -4.76
C ASP A 301 12.23 -9.18 -3.95
N PRO A 302 12.24 -9.38 -2.63
CA PRO A 302 11.06 -9.13 -1.80
C PRO A 302 10.69 -7.64 -1.77
N MET A 303 11.64 -6.74 -1.99
CA MET A 303 11.45 -5.29 -1.98
C MET A 303 10.77 -4.79 -3.26
N ILE A 304 10.85 -5.54 -4.36
CA ILE A 304 10.17 -5.27 -5.63
C ILE A 304 8.87 -6.06 -5.77
N CYS A 305 8.74 -7.17 -5.03
CA CYS A 305 7.53 -7.97 -5.03
C CYS A 305 6.34 -7.16 -4.49
N ALA A 306 5.25 -7.10 -5.26
CA ALA A 306 4.00 -6.43 -4.88
C ALA A 306 2.91 -7.42 -4.45
N GLY A 307 3.24 -8.69 -4.21
CA GLY A 307 2.29 -9.68 -3.69
C GLY A 307 1.14 -10.05 -4.63
N CYS A 308 1.24 -9.78 -5.93
CA CYS A 308 0.11 -9.94 -6.86
C CYS A 308 -0.26 -11.39 -7.23
N GLY A 309 0.45 -12.39 -6.71
CA GLY A 309 0.13 -13.82 -6.91
C GLY A 309 0.33 -14.39 -8.32
N ALA A 310 0.62 -13.56 -9.33
CA ALA A 310 0.68 -13.98 -10.74
C ALA A 310 1.67 -15.12 -11.04
N CYS A 311 2.75 -15.24 -10.26
CA CYS A 311 3.75 -16.30 -10.42
C CYS A 311 3.34 -17.66 -9.80
N ALA A 312 2.27 -17.69 -9.00
CA ALA A 312 1.74 -18.89 -8.35
C ALA A 312 0.36 -19.30 -8.88
N ALA A 313 -0.19 -18.55 -9.85
CA ALA A 313 -1.48 -18.78 -10.48
C ALA A 313 -1.45 -19.91 -11.53
#